data_AF-A0A953TWM5-F1
#
_entry.id   AF-A0A953TWM5-F1
#
_cell.length_a   1.000
_cell.length_b   1.000
_cell.length_c   1.000
_cell.angle_alpha   90.00
_cell.angle_beta   90.00
_cell.angle_gamma   90.00
#
_symmetry.space_group_name_H-M   'P 1'
#
loop_
_entity.id
_entity.type
_entity.pdbx_description
1 polymer ?
#
loop_
_entity_poly.entity_id
_entity_poly.type
_entity_poly.pdbx_seq_one_letter_code
_entity_poly.pdbx_strand_id
1 'polypeptide(L)'
;MYRFALTIALLVVATVGLHADDAVLVPQVVGEFWQIAGDPDLGKYAKLGQQPVDFGIWQAADGTWQLWSCIRGTAYPGKTRLFYRWQGTKLTDQNWEPKGIAMEADPNFGETEGGLQAPYVLKYRGEYLMFYGDFEHICLAKSGDGKTFTRMLMPDGKAGMFSEGFGANTRDPMALLIGDTFYLYYTAFPNHLGADYLRTSKDLRHWSASKKVAFGGAAGANPFSAECPFVYYHRATGLYYLFRTQRYGQSAQTSVYRSKDPTDFGIENDQYLVGTIPYAAAEIIEDDGNLYIAVLLPSLKGIQIARLNFAPSH
;
A
#
# COMPACT_ATOMS: atom_id res chain seq x y z
N MET A 1 66.17 20.85 49.68
CA MET A 1 65.56 20.58 48.36
C MET A 1 64.55 19.45 48.53
N TYR A 2 63.28 19.78 48.80
CA TYR A 2 62.21 18.80 48.94
C TYR A 2 61.46 18.71 47.61
N ARG A 3 61.45 17.52 46.99
CA ARG A 3 60.63 17.22 45.81
C ARG A 3 59.33 16.55 46.27
N PHE A 4 58.21 17.26 46.14
CA PHE A 4 56.87 16.68 46.21
C PHE A 4 56.53 16.08 44.83
N ALA A 5 56.24 14.78 44.79
CA ALA A 5 55.65 14.13 43.63
C ALA A 5 54.13 14.09 43.83
N LEU A 6 53.40 14.78 42.94
CA LEU A 6 51.94 14.81 42.92
C LEU A 6 51.46 13.69 42.00
N THR A 7 50.87 12.63 42.55
CA THR A 7 50.26 11.55 41.76
C THR A 7 48.81 11.94 41.46
N ILE A 8 48.52 12.28 40.20
CA ILE A 8 47.15 12.53 39.73
C ILE A 8 46.52 11.18 39.38
N ALA A 9 45.54 10.74 40.16
CA ALA A 9 44.70 9.59 39.82
C ALA A 9 43.61 10.06 38.83
N LEU A 10 43.65 9.53 37.60
CA LEU A 10 42.65 9.77 36.58
C LEU A 10 41.44 8.85 36.85
N LEU A 11 40.31 9.44 37.24
CA LEU A 11 39.05 8.71 37.42
C LEU A 11 38.38 8.55 36.04
N VAL A 12 38.43 7.36 35.47
CA VAL A 12 37.67 7.03 34.25
C VAL A 12 36.24 6.69 34.67
N VAL A 13 35.31 7.61 34.46
CA VAL A 13 33.88 7.34 34.60
C VAL A 13 33.41 6.64 33.34
N ALA A 14 33.21 5.32 33.41
CA ALA A 14 32.52 4.57 32.37
C ALA A 14 31.04 4.93 32.40
N THR A 15 30.58 5.73 31.44
CA THR A 15 29.14 5.93 31.20
C THR A 15 28.59 4.65 30.60
N VAL A 16 27.97 3.83 31.45
CA VAL A 16 27.08 2.75 30.99
C VAL A 16 25.85 3.45 30.40
N GLY A 17 25.80 3.57 29.08
CA GLY A 17 24.58 3.97 28.39
C GLY A 17 23.52 2.91 28.63
N LEU A 18 22.57 3.20 29.52
CA LEU A 18 21.28 2.53 29.52
C LEU A 18 20.65 2.82 28.16
N HIS A 19 20.71 1.86 27.25
CA HIS A 19 19.82 1.85 26.09
C HIS A 19 18.40 1.82 26.66
N ALA A 20 17.70 2.95 26.62
CA ALA A 20 16.26 2.92 26.72
C ALA A 20 15.78 1.98 25.60
N ASP A 21 15.05 0.93 25.95
CA ASP A 21 14.28 0.19 24.96
C ASP A 21 13.31 1.22 24.32
N ASP A 22 13.62 1.64 23.10
CA ASP A 22 12.74 2.52 22.34
C ASP A 22 11.38 1.83 22.25
N ALA A 23 10.36 2.45 22.84
CA ALA A 23 9.02 1.89 22.93
C ALA A 23 8.53 1.45 21.55
N VAL A 24 7.88 0.28 21.49
CA VAL A 24 7.31 -0.23 20.24
C VAL A 24 6.10 0.61 19.86
N LEU A 25 6.27 1.49 18.86
CA LEU A 25 5.15 2.25 18.31
C LEU A 25 4.29 1.38 17.39
N VAL A 26 2.98 1.52 17.53
CA VAL A 26 1.96 0.87 16.70
C VAL A 26 1.00 1.92 16.13
N PRO A 27 0.42 1.69 14.94
CA PRO A 27 -0.60 2.57 14.38
C PRO A 27 -1.86 2.53 15.24
N GLN A 28 -2.34 3.71 15.64
CA GLN A 28 -3.56 3.90 16.43
C GLN A 28 -4.47 4.90 15.71
N VAL A 29 -5.70 4.48 15.42
CA VAL A 29 -6.73 5.38 14.89
C VAL A 29 -7.12 6.36 15.99
N VAL A 30 -7.19 7.64 15.63
CA VAL A 30 -7.57 8.72 16.54
C VAL A 30 -8.86 9.37 16.05
N GLY A 31 -9.90 9.31 16.89
CA GLY A 31 -11.21 9.86 16.57
C GLY A 31 -12.04 8.99 15.62
N GLU A 32 -13.09 9.58 15.08
CA GLU A 32 -14.08 8.89 14.25
C GLU A 32 -13.63 8.78 12.79
N PHE A 33 -14.06 7.71 12.14
CA PHE A 33 -13.98 7.59 10.68
C PHE A 33 -15.05 8.46 10.01
N TRP A 34 -14.70 9.01 8.86
CA TRP A 34 -15.68 9.56 7.92
C TRP A 34 -15.58 8.86 6.56
N GLN A 35 -16.74 8.58 5.97
CA GLN A 35 -16.82 7.95 4.67
C GLN A 35 -16.52 8.95 3.55
N ILE A 36 -15.62 8.58 2.64
CA ILE A 36 -15.25 9.40 1.47
C ILE A 36 -15.80 8.85 0.16
N ALA A 37 -16.02 7.54 0.06
CA ALA A 37 -16.56 6.90 -1.15
C ALA A 37 -17.57 5.83 -0.76
N GLY A 38 -18.61 5.64 -1.58
CA GLY A 38 -19.68 4.65 -1.38
C GLY A 38 -19.75 3.61 -2.49
N ASP A 39 -20.81 2.80 -2.48
CA ASP A 39 -21.14 1.88 -3.57
C ASP A 39 -21.56 2.67 -4.82
N PRO A 40 -20.80 2.62 -5.94
CA PRO A 40 -21.10 3.46 -7.10
C PRO A 40 -22.26 2.91 -7.94
N ASP A 41 -23.00 3.78 -8.62
CA ASP A 41 -23.83 3.34 -9.74
C ASP A 41 -22.96 3.09 -10.98
N LEU A 42 -22.94 1.83 -11.43
CA LEU A 42 -22.19 1.39 -12.63
C LEU A 42 -23.08 1.26 -13.88
N GLY A 43 -24.35 1.65 -13.81
CA GLY A 43 -25.31 1.51 -14.90
C GLY A 43 -25.43 0.06 -15.36
N LYS A 44 -25.13 -0.20 -16.64
CA LYS A 44 -25.18 -1.56 -17.23
C LYS A 44 -24.27 -2.58 -16.55
N TYR A 45 -23.24 -2.14 -15.84
CA TYR A 45 -22.33 -3.03 -15.11
C TYR A 45 -22.68 -3.20 -13.64
N ALA A 46 -23.77 -2.61 -13.16
CA ALA A 46 -24.16 -2.68 -11.76
C ALA A 46 -24.59 -4.10 -11.36
N LYS A 47 -24.19 -4.53 -10.16
CA LYS A 47 -24.73 -5.70 -9.47
C LYS A 47 -24.92 -5.39 -7.99
N LEU A 48 -25.97 -5.94 -7.39
CA LEU A 48 -26.24 -5.76 -5.95
C LEU A 48 -25.05 -6.14 -5.06
N GLY A 49 -24.32 -7.19 -5.44
CA GLY A 49 -23.16 -7.71 -4.72
C GLY A 49 -21.82 -7.08 -5.08
N GLN A 50 -21.77 -6.03 -5.91
CA GLN A 50 -20.51 -5.38 -6.26
C GLN A 50 -19.86 -4.73 -5.03
N GLN A 51 -18.54 -4.61 -5.03
CA GLN A 51 -17.81 -4.10 -3.87
C GLN A 51 -16.71 -3.14 -4.33
N PRO A 52 -16.76 -1.85 -3.95
CA PRO A 52 -15.55 -1.01 -3.93
C PRO A 52 -14.59 -1.57 -2.87
N VAL A 53 -13.44 -2.05 -3.33
CA VAL A 53 -12.40 -2.62 -2.48
C VAL A 53 -11.11 -1.82 -2.68
N ASP A 54 -9.98 -2.50 -2.83
CA ASP A 54 -8.64 -1.99 -3.08
C ASP A 54 -8.65 -0.69 -3.90
N PHE A 55 -8.00 0.33 -3.38
CA PHE A 55 -8.08 1.71 -3.86
C PHE A 55 -6.72 2.39 -3.77
N GLY A 56 -6.60 3.53 -4.44
CA GLY A 56 -5.51 4.48 -4.25
C GLY A 56 -6.06 5.88 -4.02
N ILE A 57 -5.44 6.65 -3.12
CA ILE A 57 -5.80 8.04 -2.83
C ILE A 57 -4.60 8.98 -3.04
N TRP A 58 -4.81 10.07 -3.76
CA TRP A 58 -3.77 11.07 -4.03
C TRP A 58 -4.35 12.46 -4.31
N GLN A 59 -3.49 13.48 -4.23
CA GLN A 59 -3.85 14.84 -4.66
C GLN A 59 -3.43 15.10 -6.11
N ALA A 60 -4.39 15.44 -6.96
CA ALA A 60 -4.19 15.81 -8.36
C ALA A 60 -3.44 17.14 -8.53
N ALA A 61 -3.05 17.47 -9.77
CA ALA A 61 -2.24 18.66 -10.06
C ALA A 61 -2.95 19.97 -9.71
N ASP A 62 -4.29 19.99 -9.74
CA ASP A 62 -5.11 21.14 -9.38
C ASP A 62 -5.47 21.20 -7.89
N GLY A 63 -4.86 20.36 -7.06
CA GLY A 63 -5.07 20.33 -5.62
C GLY A 63 -6.29 19.54 -5.15
N THR A 64 -7.15 19.06 -6.07
CA THR A 64 -8.28 18.20 -5.71
C THR A 64 -7.81 16.80 -5.33
N TRP A 65 -8.50 16.18 -4.38
CA TRP A 65 -8.24 14.81 -3.97
C TRP A 65 -8.93 13.82 -4.90
N GLN A 66 -8.25 12.73 -5.21
CA GLN A 66 -8.71 11.66 -6.08
C GLN A 66 -8.72 10.35 -5.31
N LEU A 67 -9.76 9.55 -5.54
CA LEU A 67 -9.77 8.14 -5.14
C LEU A 67 -10.16 7.32 -6.36
N TRP A 68 -9.35 6.32 -6.71
CA TRP A 68 -9.75 5.28 -7.65
C TRP A 68 -9.82 3.95 -6.91
N SER A 69 -10.92 3.22 -7.09
CA SER A 69 -11.11 1.91 -6.47
C SER A 69 -11.37 0.85 -7.53
N CYS A 70 -10.80 -0.34 -7.30
CA CYS A 70 -11.23 -1.58 -7.92
C CYS A 70 -12.65 -1.91 -7.46
N ILE A 71 -13.61 -1.86 -8.37
CA ILE A 71 -14.95 -2.37 -8.11
C ILE A 71 -14.99 -3.81 -8.58
N ARG A 72 -15.12 -4.77 -7.65
CA ARG A 72 -15.19 -6.20 -7.98
C ARG A 72 -16.63 -6.71 -7.94
N GLY A 73 -16.87 -7.84 -8.59
CA GLY A 73 -18.19 -8.49 -8.59
C GLY A 73 -19.23 -7.73 -9.42
N THR A 74 -18.79 -6.99 -10.43
CA THR A 74 -19.65 -6.22 -11.34
C THR A 74 -20.27 -7.12 -12.42
N ALA A 75 -21.09 -6.55 -13.31
CA ALA A 75 -21.53 -7.22 -14.54
C ALA A 75 -20.57 -7.02 -15.72
N TYR A 76 -19.41 -6.38 -15.52
CA TYR A 76 -18.36 -6.34 -16.54
C TYR A 76 -17.86 -7.76 -16.86
N PRO A 77 -17.54 -8.10 -18.12
CA PRO A 77 -17.09 -9.44 -18.50
C PRO A 77 -15.75 -9.86 -17.87
N GLY A 78 -15.36 -11.11 -18.10
CA GLY A 78 -14.10 -11.67 -17.61
C GLY A 78 -14.05 -11.77 -16.09
N LYS A 79 -13.05 -11.13 -15.47
CA LYS A 79 -12.82 -11.15 -14.02
C LYS A 79 -13.72 -10.18 -13.23
N THR A 80 -14.63 -9.49 -13.90
CA THR A 80 -15.70 -8.65 -13.31
C THR A 80 -15.23 -7.41 -12.54
N ARG A 81 -14.02 -6.92 -12.82
CA ARG A 81 -13.42 -5.74 -12.17
C ARG A 81 -13.21 -4.60 -13.15
N LEU A 82 -13.33 -3.39 -12.64
CA LEU A 82 -13.02 -2.14 -13.32
C LEU A 82 -12.60 -1.08 -12.29
N PHE A 83 -12.04 0.04 -12.74
CA PHE A 83 -11.78 1.19 -11.87
C PHE A 83 -12.89 2.22 -11.94
N TYR A 84 -13.32 2.68 -10.78
CA TYR A 84 -14.24 3.81 -10.63
C TYR A 84 -13.57 4.92 -9.81
N ARG A 85 -13.91 6.17 -10.13
CA ARG A 85 -13.25 7.35 -9.57
C ARG A 85 -14.21 8.21 -8.73
N TRP A 86 -13.67 8.78 -7.67
CA TRP A 86 -14.27 9.86 -6.87
C TRP A 86 -13.32 11.06 -6.78
N GLN A 87 -13.88 12.24 -6.51
CA GLN A 87 -13.13 13.48 -6.33
C GLN A 87 -13.61 14.24 -5.09
N GLY A 88 -12.67 14.60 -4.21
CA GLY A 88 -12.88 15.45 -3.04
C GLY A 88 -12.20 16.82 -3.22
N THR A 89 -12.70 17.84 -2.52
CA THR A 89 -12.02 19.15 -2.46
C THR A 89 -10.95 19.13 -1.37
N LYS A 90 -11.27 18.54 -0.21
CA LYS A 90 -10.35 18.30 0.91
C LYS A 90 -10.35 16.83 1.29
N LEU A 91 -9.23 16.36 1.86
CA LEU A 91 -9.12 14.99 2.37
C LEU A 91 -10.21 14.67 3.42
N THR A 92 -10.56 15.68 4.22
CA THR A 92 -11.52 15.58 5.32
C THR A 92 -12.98 15.78 4.89
N ASP A 93 -13.25 16.04 3.62
CA ASP A 93 -14.64 16.11 3.14
C ASP A 93 -15.25 14.70 3.14
N GLN A 94 -16.53 14.61 3.47
CA GLN A 94 -17.29 13.36 3.37
C GLN A 94 -17.88 13.22 1.97
N ASN A 95 -18.20 11.99 1.57
CA ASN A 95 -18.99 11.68 0.37
C ASN A 95 -18.48 12.41 -0.88
N TRP A 96 -17.24 12.12 -1.27
CA TRP A 96 -16.62 12.69 -2.46
C TRP A 96 -17.47 12.44 -3.71
N GLU A 97 -17.37 13.35 -4.67
CA GLU A 97 -18.18 13.32 -5.87
C GLU A 97 -17.82 12.12 -6.75
N PRO A 98 -18.76 11.21 -7.08
CA PRO A 98 -18.50 10.14 -8.04
C PRO A 98 -18.26 10.72 -9.43
N LYS A 99 -17.20 10.26 -10.11
CA LYS A 99 -16.80 10.74 -11.45
C LYS A 99 -16.98 9.70 -12.55
N GLY A 100 -17.48 8.50 -12.22
CA GLY A 100 -17.75 7.43 -13.17
C GLY A 100 -16.64 6.38 -13.28
N ILE A 101 -16.84 5.44 -14.21
CA ILE A 101 -15.84 4.43 -14.58
C ILE A 101 -14.64 5.16 -15.19
N ALA A 102 -13.49 4.99 -14.56
CA ALA A 102 -12.26 5.69 -14.91
C ALA A 102 -11.38 4.87 -15.85
N MET A 103 -11.41 3.54 -15.72
CA MET A 103 -10.61 2.65 -16.54
C MET A 103 -11.23 1.24 -16.55
N GLU A 104 -11.24 0.63 -17.73
CA GLU A 104 -11.60 -0.76 -17.96
C GLU A 104 -10.36 -1.48 -18.53
N ALA A 105 -10.25 -2.78 -18.31
CA ALA A 105 -9.17 -3.57 -18.89
C ALA A 105 -9.25 -3.55 -20.43
N ASP A 106 -8.11 -3.55 -21.10
CA ASP A 106 -8.00 -3.58 -22.55
C ASP A 106 -7.18 -4.80 -23.01
N PRO A 107 -7.85 -5.90 -23.41
CA PRO A 107 -7.19 -7.10 -23.91
C PRO A 107 -6.28 -6.87 -25.12
N ASN A 108 -6.44 -5.80 -25.90
CA ASN A 108 -5.52 -5.49 -26.99
C ASN A 108 -4.10 -5.22 -26.48
N PHE A 109 -3.98 -4.62 -25.29
CA PHE A 109 -2.72 -4.40 -24.59
C PHE A 109 -2.29 -5.59 -23.72
N GLY A 110 -2.99 -6.72 -23.82
CA GLY A 110 -2.66 -7.96 -23.10
C GLY A 110 -3.18 -8.03 -21.67
N GLU A 111 -3.98 -7.05 -21.24
CA GLU A 111 -4.60 -7.09 -19.91
C GLU A 111 -5.68 -8.18 -19.85
N THR A 112 -5.85 -8.80 -18.69
CA THR A 112 -6.96 -9.75 -18.50
C THR A 112 -8.28 -8.99 -18.51
N GLU A 113 -9.25 -9.43 -19.32
CA GLU A 113 -10.58 -8.81 -19.38
C GLU A 113 -11.22 -8.75 -17.98
N GLY A 114 -11.64 -7.55 -17.58
CA GLY A 114 -12.19 -7.29 -16.25
C GLY A 114 -11.21 -7.52 -15.10
N GLY A 115 -9.89 -7.50 -15.37
CA GLY A 115 -8.84 -7.91 -14.45
C GLY A 115 -8.20 -6.81 -13.62
N LEU A 116 -8.62 -5.55 -13.74
CA LEU A 116 -7.95 -4.43 -13.06
C LEU A 116 -8.08 -4.52 -11.53
N GLN A 117 -6.96 -4.35 -10.80
CA GLN A 117 -6.88 -4.49 -9.34
C GLN A 117 -6.01 -3.40 -8.71
N ALA A 118 -6.46 -2.92 -7.54
CA ALA A 118 -5.66 -2.19 -6.55
C ALA A 118 -4.73 -1.11 -7.12
N PRO A 119 -5.27 0.01 -7.64
CA PRO A 119 -4.44 1.07 -8.19
C PRO A 119 -3.70 1.81 -7.07
N TYR A 120 -2.41 2.07 -7.24
CA TYR A 120 -1.61 2.94 -6.37
C TYR A 120 -0.94 4.04 -7.18
N VAL A 121 -1.02 5.29 -6.71
CA VAL A 121 -0.46 6.44 -7.42
C VAL A 121 0.68 7.09 -6.66
N LEU A 122 1.85 7.12 -7.29
CA LEU A 122 3.03 7.85 -6.82
C LEU A 122 3.23 9.11 -7.67
N LYS A 123 3.31 10.29 -7.03
CA LYS A 123 3.73 11.52 -7.69
C LYS A 123 5.25 11.57 -7.78
N TYR A 124 5.79 11.65 -9.00
CA TYR A 124 7.23 11.65 -9.24
C TYR A 124 7.61 12.62 -10.36
N ARG A 125 8.51 13.57 -10.07
CA ARG A 125 9.02 14.58 -11.03
C ARG A 125 7.92 15.33 -11.81
N GLY A 126 6.81 15.65 -11.15
CA GLY A 126 5.69 16.36 -11.76
C GLY A 126 4.73 15.49 -12.59
N GLU A 127 5.01 14.20 -12.73
CA GLU A 127 4.09 13.20 -13.27
C GLU A 127 3.44 12.38 -12.15
N TYR A 128 2.34 11.73 -12.48
CA TYR A 128 1.65 10.75 -11.65
C TYR A 128 1.82 9.37 -12.26
N LEU A 129 2.36 8.44 -11.48
CA LEU A 129 2.61 7.05 -11.86
C LEU A 129 1.59 6.16 -11.16
N MET A 130 0.66 5.57 -11.91
CA MET A 130 -0.30 4.61 -11.39
C MET A 130 0.18 3.19 -11.64
N PHE A 131 0.53 2.48 -10.58
CA PHE A 131 0.75 1.04 -10.60
C PHE A 131 -0.57 0.33 -10.35
N TYR A 132 -0.84 -0.75 -11.06
CA TYR A 132 -2.05 -1.56 -10.86
C TYR A 132 -1.82 -3.00 -11.29
N GLY A 133 -2.62 -3.94 -10.78
CA GLY A 133 -2.64 -5.31 -11.29
C GLY A 133 -3.63 -5.46 -12.45
N ASP A 134 -3.33 -6.30 -13.42
CA ASP A 134 -4.26 -6.70 -14.51
C ASP A 134 -4.81 -8.12 -14.35
N PHE A 135 -4.70 -8.68 -13.14
CA PHE A 135 -4.94 -10.07 -12.76
C PHE A 135 -3.76 -11.03 -12.94
N GLU A 136 -2.82 -10.79 -13.84
CA GLU A 136 -1.65 -11.65 -14.06
C GLU A 136 -0.32 -10.90 -13.86
N HIS A 137 -0.27 -9.64 -14.26
CA HIS A 137 0.88 -8.76 -14.27
C HIS A 137 0.63 -7.52 -13.41
N ILE A 138 1.73 -6.90 -12.96
CA ILE A 138 1.71 -5.49 -12.60
C ILE A 138 1.88 -4.66 -13.86
N CYS A 139 1.06 -3.63 -13.99
CA CYS A 139 1.05 -2.65 -15.07
C CYS A 139 1.35 -1.25 -14.53
N LEU A 140 1.66 -0.32 -15.44
CA LEU A 140 1.92 1.08 -15.14
C LEU A 140 1.15 1.99 -16.09
N ALA A 141 0.57 3.07 -15.56
CA ALA A 141 -0.01 4.15 -16.34
C ALA A 141 0.54 5.50 -15.85
N LYS A 142 0.55 6.49 -16.74
CA LYS A 142 1.08 7.82 -16.48
C LYS A 142 0.02 8.89 -16.66
N SER A 143 0.12 9.95 -15.87
CA SER A 143 -0.74 11.12 -15.97
C SER A 143 0.04 12.40 -15.67
N GLY A 144 -0.28 13.48 -16.38
CA GLY A 144 0.24 14.82 -16.07
C GLY A 144 -0.63 15.59 -15.07
N ASP A 145 -1.94 15.34 -15.07
CA ASP A 145 -2.90 16.03 -14.20
C ASP A 145 -3.27 15.25 -12.94
N GLY A 146 -2.93 13.96 -12.88
CA GLY A 146 -3.33 13.04 -11.82
C GLY A 146 -4.79 12.62 -11.91
N LYS A 147 -5.47 12.81 -13.06
CA LYS A 147 -6.90 12.50 -13.25
C LYS A 147 -7.16 11.66 -14.49
N THR A 148 -6.36 11.84 -15.55
CA THR A 148 -6.46 11.05 -16.77
C THR A 148 -5.16 10.30 -16.98
N PHE A 149 -5.25 8.97 -16.97
CA PHE A 149 -4.09 8.08 -17.04
C PHE A 149 -4.01 7.39 -18.40
N THR A 150 -2.81 7.34 -18.95
CA THR A 150 -2.48 6.61 -20.19
C THR A 150 -1.57 5.45 -19.85
N ARG A 151 -1.88 4.25 -20.36
CA ARG A 151 -1.06 3.04 -20.16
C ARG A 151 0.38 3.28 -20.63
N MET A 152 1.36 2.88 -19.83
CA MET A 152 2.73 2.72 -20.28
C MET A 152 2.86 1.33 -20.88
N LEU A 153 3.10 1.27 -22.19
CA LEU A 153 3.37 0.01 -22.87
C LEU A 153 4.86 -0.36 -22.78
N MET A 154 5.11 -1.64 -22.63
CA MET A 154 6.43 -2.26 -22.71
C MET A 154 6.88 -2.35 -24.18
N PRO A 155 8.17 -2.65 -24.46
CA PRO A 155 8.68 -2.71 -25.83
C PRO A 155 7.96 -3.71 -26.76
N ASP A 156 7.27 -4.71 -26.20
CA ASP A 156 6.44 -5.67 -26.93
C ASP A 156 5.01 -5.16 -27.24
N GLY A 157 4.70 -3.92 -26.86
CA GLY A 157 3.39 -3.30 -27.03
C GLY A 157 2.34 -3.70 -26.00
N LYS A 158 2.72 -4.41 -24.92
CA LYS A 158 1.82 -4.86 -23.85
C LYS A 158 1.91 -3.99 -22.60
N ALA A 159 0.87 -3.98 -21.78
CA ALA A 159 0.80 -3.15 -20.56
C ALA A 159 1.53 -3.78 -19.35
N GLY A 160 1.65 -5.11 -19.32
CA GLY A 160 2.27 -5.85 -18.20
C GLY A 160 3.78 -5.63 -18.13
N MET A 161 4.27 -5.13 -16.99
CA MET A 161 5.69 -4.97 -16.71
C MET A 161 6.36 -6.29 -16.31
N PHE A 162 5.71 -7.05 -15.42
CA PHE A 162 6.19 -8.34 -14.92
C PHE A 162 5.06 -9.12 -14.23
N SER A 163 5.29 -10.42 -13.99
CA SER A 163 4.41 -11.30 -13.19
C SER A 163 5.22 -12.30 -12.36
N GLU A 164 4.54 -13.00 -11.45
CA GLU A 164 5.04 -14.22 -10.78
C GLU A 164 4.60 -15.51 -11.49
N GLY A 165 4.21 -15.41 -12.76
CA GLY A 165 3.74 -16.53 -13.58
C GLY A 165 2.23 -16.68 -13.61
N PHE A 166 1.75 -17.48 -14.56
CA PHE A 166 0.33 -17.67 -14.83
C PHE A 166 -0.43 -18.19 -13.61
N GLY A 167 -1.52 -17.52 -13.25
CA GLY A 167 -2.37 -17.89 -12.13
C GLY A 167 -1.78 -17.57 -10.76
N ALA A 168 -0.60 -16.93 -10.67
CA ALA A 168 -0.06 -16.43 -9.40
C ALA A 168 -0.79 -15.18 -8.90
N ASN A 169 -1.61 -14.56 -9.75
CA ASN A 169 -2.37 -13.35 -9.49
C ASN A 169 -1.51 -12.22 -8.89
N THR A 170 -0.46 -11.81 -9.63
CA THR A 170 0.39 -10.67 -9.30
C THR A 170 -0.45 -9.38 -9.27
N ARG A 171 -0.59 -8.75 -8.12
CA ARG A 171 -1.53 -7.64 -7.90
C ARG A 171 -1.14 -6.78 -6.70
N ASP A 172 -2.00 -5.82 -6.36
CA ASP A 172 -1.89 -4.95 -5.20
C ASP A 172 -0.54 -4.22 -5.10
N PRO A 173 -0.09 -3.56 -6.19
CA PRO A 173 1.18 -2.87 -6.16
C PRO A 173 1.12 -1.62 -5.28
N MET A 174 2.21 -1.36 -4.56
CA MET A 174 2.45 -0.12 -3.84
C MET A 174 3.93 0.25 -3.98
N ALA A 175 4.23 1.52 -4.25
CA ALA A 175 5.59 1.96 -4.57
C ALA A 175 6.12 2.99 -3.57
N LEU A 176 7.35 2.78 -3.11
CA LEU A 176 8.16 3.81 -2.45
C LEU A 176 9.32 4.23 -3.35
N LEU A 177 9.74 5.49 -3.22
CA LEU A 177 11.02 5.94 -3.78
C LEU A 177 12.02 6.11 -2.63
N ILE A 178 13.07 5.30 -2.64
CA ILE A 178 14.16 5.36 -1.65
C ILE A 178 15.43 5.76 -2.40
N GLY A 179 15.88 7.00 -2.17
CA GLY A 179 16.95 7.60 -2.97
C GLY A 179 16.50 7.78 -4.44
N ASP A 180 17.19 7.13 -5.36
CA ASP A 180 16.90 7.14 -6.80
C ASP A 180 16.19 5.86 -7.29
N THR A 181 15.82 4.97 -6.38
CA THR A 181 15.34 3.62 -6.69
C THR A 181 13.88 3.47 -6.25
N PHE A 182 13.04 2.98 -7.15
CA PHE A 182 11.67 2.57 -6.88
C PHE A 182 11.69 1.20 -6.21
N TYR A 183 10.96 1.07 -5.11
CA TYR A 183 10.70 -0.16 -4.37
C TYR A 183 9.21 -0.45 -4.56
N LEU A 184 8.89 -1.44 -5.39
CA LEU A 184 7.52 -1.82 -5.70
C LEU A 184 7.17 -3.10 -4.93
N TYR A 185 6.36 -2.93 -3.89
CA TYR A 185 5.76 -4.01 -3.12
C TYR A 185 4.50 -4.49 -3.84
N TYR A 186 4.20 -5.78 -3.77
CA TYR A 186 3.01 -6.36 -4.38
C TYR A 186 2.67 -7.73 -3.78
N THR A 187 1.43 -8.15 -3.97
CA THR A 187 0.94 -9.48 -3.61
C THR A 187 1.10 -10.45 -4.78
N ALA A 188 1.46 -11.69 -4.49
CA ALA A 188 1.20 -12.83 -5.37
C ALA A 188 1.03 -14.12 -4.55
N PHE A 189 0.42 -15.15 -5.15
CA PHE A 189 0.23 -16.47 -4.51
C PHE A 189 0.73 -17.66 -5.33
N PRO A 190 1.95 -17.66 -5.90
CA PRO A 190 2.45 -18.83 -6.62
C PRO A 190 2.35 -20.10 -5.75
N ASN A 191 1.89 -21.20 -6.34
CA ASN A 191 1.57 -22.46 -5.63
C ASN A 191 0.51 -22.32 -4.53
N HIS A 192 -0.40 -21.35 -4.63
CA HIS A 192 -1.44 -21.05 -3.64
C HIS A 192 -0.88 -20.57 -2.29
N LEU A 193 0.33 -20.01 -2.28
CA LEU A 193 0.98 -19.47 -1.09
C LEU A 193 1.12 -17.94 -1.20
N GLY A 194 0.21 -17.21 -0.56
CA GLY A 194 0.18 -15.75 -0.58
C GLY A 194 1.34 -15.13 0.20
N ALA A 195 2.10 -14.26 -0.45
CA ALA A 195 3.21 -13.50 0.16
C ALA A 195 3.27 -12.06 -0.39
N ASP A 196 3.89 -11.19 0.39
CA ASP A 196 4.28 -9.86 -0.09
C ASP A 196 5.67 -9.96 -0.72
N TYR A 197 5.77 -9.49 -1.95
CA TYR A 197 6.98 -9.46 -2.75
C TYR A 197 7.45 -8.03 -2.96
N LEU A 198 8.72 -7.90 -3.36
CA LEU A 198 9.37 -6.65 -3.73
C LEU A 198 10.14 -6.85 -5.02
N ARG A 199 10.03 -5.87 -5.92
CA ARG A 199 10.98 -5.63 -7.00
C ARG A 199 11.45 -4.19 -6.96
N THR A 200 12.69 -3.96 -7.38
CA THR A 200 13.27 -2.61 -7.45
C THR A 200 13.59 -2.21 -8.87
N SER A 201 13.48 -0.93 -9.19
CA SER A 201 13.87 -0.37 -10.49
C SER A 201 14.40 1.05 -10.35
N LYS A 202 15.30 1.47 -11.25
CA LYS A 202 15.76 2.86 -11.36
C LYS A 202 15.09 3.63 -12.51
N ASP A 203 14.43 2.93 -13.43
CA ASP A 203 13.94 3.49 -14.69
C ASP A 203 12.50 3.08 -15.03
N LEU A 204 11.83 2.33 -14.14
CA LEU A 204 10.47 1.80 -14.28
C LEU A 204 10.30 0.77 -15.41
N ARG A 205 11.39 0.35 -16.06
CA ARG A 205 11.39 -0.61 -17.17
C ARG A 205 12.10 -1.89 -16.80
N HIS A 206 13.29 -1.77 -16.21
CA HIS A 206 14.09 -2.89 -15.77
C HIS A 206 13.86 -3.10 -14.28
N TRP A 207 13.22 -4.22 -13.95
CA TRP A 207 12.91 -4.61 -12.59
C TRP A 207 13.85 -5.72 -12.13
N SER A 208 14.22 -5.70 -10.85
CA SER A 208 14.99 -6.79 -10.24
C SER A 208 14.24 -8.13 -10.30
N ALA A 209 14.96 -9.20 -9.97
CA ALA A 209 14.31 -10.44 -9.57
C ALA A 209 13.35 -10.19 -8.39
N SER A 210 12.29 -10.99 -8.35
CA SER A 210 11.31 -11.03 -7.26
C SER A 210 11.97 -11.44 -5.95
N LYS A 211 11.69 -10.71 -4.87
CA LYS A 211 12.11 -11.06 -3.50
C LYS A 211 10.88 -11.09 -2.60
N LYS A 212 10.63 -12.19 -1.89
CA LYS A 212 9.64 -12.20 -0.80
C LYS A 212 10.17 -11.31 0.34
N VAL A 213 9.31 -10.44 0.86
CA VAL A 213 9.65 -9.56 2.00
C VAL A 213 8.80 -9.85 3.23
N ALA A 214 7.62 -10.45 3.07
CA ALA A 214 6.82 -10.97 4.18
C ALA A 214 6.07 -12.24 3.76
N PHE A 215 6.15 -13.30 4.58
CA PHE A 215 5.45 -14.56 4.32
C PHE A 215 5.28 -15.38 5.61
N GLY A 216 4.20 -16.19 5.70
CA GLY A 216 4.00 -17.07 6.84
C GLY A 216 3.74 -16.33 8.15
N GLY A 217 4.26 -16.88 9.26
CA GLY A 217 4.07 -16.35 10.61
C GLY A 217 2.61 -16.45 11.07
N ALA A 218 2.21 -15.58 12.00
CA ALA A 218 0.84 -15.50 12.51
C ALA A 218 -0.19 -15.12 11.43
N ALA A 219 0.22 -14.45 10.35
CA ALA A 219 -0.65 -14.14 9.21
C ALA A 219 -0.94 -15.37 8.33
N GLY A 220 -0.14 -16.44 8.45
CA GLY A 220 -0.31 -17.69 7.72
C GLY A 220 0.23 -17.66 6.28
N ALA A 221 -0.10 -18.72 5.54
CA ALA A 221 0.45 -19.01 4.21
C ALA A 221 -0.62 -19.39 3.16
N ASN A 222 -1.91 -19.12 3.40
CA ASN A 222 -2.94 -19.38 2.41
C ASN A 222 -2.91 -18.32 1.28
N PRO A 223 -3.64 -18.48 0.15
CA PRO A 223 -3.57 -17.55 -0.98
C PRO A 223 -3.89 -16.09 -0.65
N PHE A 224 -4.63 -15.85 0.44
CA PHE A 224 -5.10 -14.54 0.90
C PHE A 224 -4.47 -14.14 2.25
N SER A 225 -3.45 -14.87 2.71
CA SER A 225 -2.72 -14.51 3.94
C SER A 225 -1.87 -13.25 3.80
N ALA A 226 -1.62 -12.79 2.57
CA ALA A 226 -0.89 -11.57 2.26
C ALA A 226 -1.63 -10.87 1.11
N GLU A 227 -2.29 -9.77 1.39
CA GLU A 227 -2.96 -8.92 0.41
C GLU A 227 -2.73 -7.45 0.76
N CYS A 228 -2.88 -6.56 -0.24
CA CYS A 228 -2.75 -5.11 -0.07
C CYS A 228 -1.53 -4.65 0.75
N PRO A 229 -0.29 -5.03 0.37
CA PRO A 229 0.89 -4.53 1.05
C PRO A 229 0.94 -3.00 0.94
N PHE A 230 0.99 -2.33 2.09
CA PHE A 230 1.27 -0.90 2.14
C PHE A 230 2.45 -0.65 3.07
N VAL A 231 3.51 -0.01 2.57
CA VAL A 231 4.70 0.29 3.36
C VAL A 231 4.79 1.78 3.67
N TYR A 232 4.73 2.14 4.94
CA TYR A 232 4.88 3.52 5.39
C TYR A 232 6.24 3.73 6.05
N TYR A 233 7.01 4.73 5.59
CA TYR A 233 8.25 5.13 6.24
C TYR A 233 7.97 6.16 7.35
N HIS A 234 8.03 5.72 8.60
CA HIS A 234 7.79 6.58 9.75
C HIS A 234 9.07 7.37 10.09
N ARG A 235 9.14 8.61 9.58
CA ARG A 235 10.32 9.49 9.68
C ARG A 235 10.84 9.68 11.10
N ALA A 236 9.94 9.79 12.08
CA ALA A 236 10.34 10.05 13.47
C ALA A 236 11.12 8.89 14.09
N THR A 237 10.87 7.65 13.67
CA THR A 237 11.62 6.47 14.16
C THR A 237 12.66 5.95 13.16
N GLY A 238 12.62 6.40 11.90
CA GLY A 238 13.47 5.84 10.84
C GLY A 238 13.16 4.38 10.51
N LEU A 239 11.90 3.96 10.67
CA LEU A 239 11.44 2.58 10.46
C LEU A 239 10.39 2.54 9.35
N TYR A 240 10.37 1.42 8.63
CA TYR A 240 9.32 1.07 7.69
C TYR A 240 8.27 0.23 8.41
N TYR A 241 7.00 0.53 8.19
CA TYR A 241 5.86 -0.23 8.67
C TYR A 241 5.13 -0.86 7.49
N LEU A 242 5.08 -2.19 7.44
CA LEU A 242 4.30 -2.93 6.45
C LEU A 242 2.93 -3.27 7.04
N PHE A 243 1.88 -2.86 6.34
CA PHE A 243 0.51 -3.29 6.55
C PHE A 243 0.23 -4.43 5.56
N ARG A 244 -0.07 -5.62 6.09
CA ARG A 244 -0.37 -6.83 5.31
C ARG A 244 -1.78 -7.28 5.67
N THR A 245 -2.73 -7.17 4.75
CA THR A 245 -4.13 -7.58 4.98
C THR A 245 -4.28 -9.10 4.84
N GLN A 246 -5.10 -9.72 5.70
CA GLN A 246 -5.49 -11.15 5.60
C GLN A 246 -6.98 -11.32 5.29
N ARG A 247 -7.81 -10.39 5.74
CA ARG A 247 -9.26 -10.52 5.72
C ARG A 247 -9.93 -9.17 5.51
N TYR A 248 -11.06 -9.22 4.81
CA TYR A 248 -11.88 -8.08 4.43
C TYR A 248 -13.23 -8.16 5.14
N GLY A 249 -13.97 -7.05 5.18
CA GLY A 249 -15.35 -7.00 5.66
C GLY A 249 -15.47 -6.98 7.18
N GLN A 250 -16.53 -7.57 7.73
CA GLN A 250 -16.87 -7.50 9.17
C GLN A 250 -15.79 -8.08 10.10
N SER A 251 -14.99 -9.04 9.61
CA SER A 251 -13.89 -9.66 10.35
C SER A 251 -12.52 -9.24 9.79
N ALA A 252 -12.45 -8.03 9.23
CA ALA A 252 -11.24 -7.48 8.65
C ALA A 252 -10.06 -7.55 9.62
N GLN A 253 -8.89 -7.90 9.07
CA GLN A 253 -7.66 -7.94 9.82
C GLN A 253 -6.48 -7.61 8.92
N THR A 254 -5.61 -6.76 9.44
CA THR A 254 -4.30 -6.44 8.87
C THR A 254 -3.24 -6.58 9.95
N SER A 255 -2.21 -7.38 9.67
CA SER A 255 -1.00 -7.45 10.47
C SER A 255 -0.09 -6.27 10.16
N VAL A 256 0.54 -5.72 11.19
CA VAL A 256 1.49 -4.61 11.07
C VAL A 256 2.87 -5.08 11.49
N TYR A 257 3.84 -4.97 10.59
CA TYR A 257 5.24 -5.31 10.82
C TYR A 257 6.08 -4.04 10.78
N ARG A 258 7.19 -3.98 11.54
CA ARG A 258 8.15 -2.86 11.48
C ARG A 258 9.57 -3.33 11.26
N SER A 259 10.31 -2.67 10.37
CA SER A 259 11.71 -3.01 10.07
C SER A 259 12.55 -1.77 9.76
N LYS A 260 13.87 -1.86 10.00
CA LYS A 260 14.85 -0.88 9.49
C LYS A 260 15.23 -1.19 8.04
N ASP A 261 15.11 -2.44 7.62
CA ASP A 261 15.37 -2.89 6.26
C ASP A 261 14.03 -2.93 5.50
N PRO A 262 13.83 -2.07 4.48
CA PRO A 262 12.59 -2.06 3.70
C PRO A 262 12.40 -3.34 2.88
N THR A 263 13.38 -4.25 2.87
CA THR A 263 13.37 -5.50 2.09
C THR A 263 13.20 -6.75 2.96
N ASP A 264 12.95 -6.60 4.26
CA ASP A 264 12.71 -7.71 5.19
C ASP A 264 11.72 -7.32 6.30
N PHE A 265 10.55 -7.95 6.27
CA PHE A 265 9.50 -7.87 7.30
C PHE A 265 9.16 -9.25 7.88
N GLY A 266 9.99 -10.27 7.61
CA GLY A 266 9.88 -11.60 8.22
C GLY A 266 9.35 -12.67 7.26
N ILE A 267 10.12 -13.75 7.14
CA ILE A 267 9.77 -14.94 6.36
C ILE A 267 9.60 -16.11 7.33
N GLU A 268 8.39 -16.67 7.39
CA GLU A 268 8.00 -17.79 8.25
C GLU A 268 8.12 -17.52 9.75
N ASN A 269 8.22 -16.25 10.16
CA ASN A 269 8.29 -15.84 11.56
C ASN A 269 7.68 -14.44 11.78
N ASP A 270 7.47 -14.09 13.05
CA ASP A 270 6.84 -12.81 13.46
C ASP A 270 7.83 -11.86 14.15
N GLN A 271 9.14 -11.96 13.88
CA GLN A 271 10.15 -11.15 14.58
C GLN A 271 9.97 -9.63 14.42
N TYR A 272 9.28 -9.20 13.35
CA TYR A 272 8.98 -7.81 13.05
C TYR A 272 7.53 -7.42 13.35
N LEU A 273 6.67 -8.37 13.76
CA LEU A 273 5.26 -8.12 14.01
C LEU A 273 5.10 -7.23 15.25
N VAL A 274 4.33 -6.14 15.11
CA VAL A 274 4.03 -5.23 16.23
C VAL A 274 2.58 -5.26 16.66
N GLY A 275 1.70 -5.88 15.88
CA GLY A 275 0.31 -6.07 16.23
C GLY A 275 -0.59 -6.25 15.02
N THR A 276 -1.89 -6.17 15.24
CA THR A 276 -2.91 -6.20 14.19
C THR A 276 -3.85 -5.01 14.34
N ILE A 277 -4.46 -4.60 13.23
CA ILE A 277 -5.56 -3.63 13.20
C ILE A 277 -6.81 -4.28 12.58
N PRO A 278 -8.02 -3.91 13.02
CA PRO A 278 -9.27 -4.51 12.55
C PRO A 278 -9.78 -3.89 11.24
N TYR A 279 -8.87 -3.59 10.31
CA TYR A 279 -9.16 -2.93 9.04
C TYR A 279 -8.47 -3.64 7.88
N ALA A 280 -8.93 -3.37 6.66
CA ALA A 280 -8.43 -3.99 5.42
C ALA A 280 -8.04 -2.93 4.39
N ALA A 281 -7.04 -3.26 3.56
CA ALA A 281 -6.50 -2.41 2.51
C ALA A 281 -6.13 -1.00 3.02
N ALA A 282 -5.30 -0.96 4.07
CA ALA A 282 -4.91 0.28 4.71
C ALA A 282 -3.94 1.08 3.83
N GLU A 283 -4.27 2.33 3.54
CA GLU A 283 -3.32 3.31 2.99
C GLU A 283 -3.05 4.43 4.01
N ILE A 284 -1.78 4.77 4.21
CA ILE A 284 -1.38 5.88 5.09
C ILE A 284 -1.16 7.14 4.27
N ILE A 285 -1.79 8.24 4.69
CA ILE A 285 -1.78 9.52 3.97
C ILE A 285 -1.23 10.59 4.90
N GLU A 286 -0.22 11.34 4.44
CA GLU A 286 0.25 12.57 5.08
C GLU A 286 -0.42 13.77 4.40
N ASP A 287 -1.09 14.63 5.17
CA ASP A 287 -1.68 15.88 4.68
C ASP A 287 -1.63 16.97 5.76
N ASP A 288 -1.17 18.16 5.39
CA ASP A 288 -1.02 19.34 6.28
C ASP A 288 -0.42 19.01 7.66
N GLY A 289 0.66 18.22 7.68
CA GLY A 289 1.36 17.80 8.91
C GLY A 289 0.61 16.80 9.78
N ASN A 290 -0.56 16.33 9.35
CA ASN A 290 -1.33 15.28 10.01
C ASN A 290 -1.16 13.95 9.26
N LEU A 291 -1.34 12.86 10.00
CA LEU A 291 -1.34 11.51 9.47
C LEU A 291 -2.77 10.95 9.48
N TYR A 292 -3.11 10.24 8.41
CA TYR A 292 -4.42 9.64 8.22
C TYR A 292 -4.27 8.19 7.77
N ILE A 293 -5.31 7.41 8.02
CA ILE A 293 -5.44 6.05 7.51
C ILE A 293 -6.76 5.94 6.74
N ALA A 294 -6.67 5.50 5.49
CA ALA A 294 -7.81 5.14 4.67
C ALA A 294 -7.99 3.62 4.67
N VAL A 295 -9.23 3.15 4.83
CA VAL A 295 -9.58 1.71 4.90
C VAL A 295 -10.94 1.45 4.29
N LEU A 296 -11.24 0.18 4.01
CA LEU A 296 -12.57 -0.25 3.59
C LEU A 296 -13.60 -0.13 4.71
N LEU A 297 -14.86 0.12 4.35
CA LEU A 297 -15.99 -0.11 5.25
C LEU A 297 -16.16 -1.62 5.52
N PRO A 298 -16.58 -2.03 6.73
CA PRO A 298 -16.86 -3.43 7.04
C PRO A 298 -17.95 -4.07 6.15
N SER A 299 -18.83 -3.25 5.57
CA SER A 299 -19.84 -3.67 4.59
C SER A 299 -19.28 -3.97 3.20
N LEU A 300 -18.04 -3.54 2.91
CA LEU A 300 -17.43 -3.51 1.58
C LEU A 300 -18.24 -2.67 0.57
N LYS A 301 -18.91 -1.62 1.08
CA LYS A 301 -19.71 -0.67 0.30
C LYS A 301 -19.16 0.76 0.39
N GLY A 302 -17.84 0.89 0.48
CA GLY A 302 -17.17 2.18 0.44
C GLY A 302 -15.82 2.20 1.16
N ILE A 303 -15.24 3.39 1.17
CA ILE A 303 -13.93 3.71 1.76
C ILE A 303 -14.12 4.84 2.76
N GLN A 304 -13.40 4.76 3.87
CA GLN A 304 -13.45 5.75 4.96
C GLN A 304 -12.03 6.13 5.40
N ILE A 305 -11.90 7.33 5.96
CA ILE A 305 -10.64 7.87 6.49
C ILE A 305 -10.83 8.24 7.95
N ALA A 306 -9.79 8.04 8.75
CA ALA A 306 -9.65 8.62 10.09
C ALA A 306 -8.26 9.21 10.28
N ARG A 307 -8.07 10.01 11.34
CA ARG A 307 -6.72 10.41 11.76
C ARG A 307 -5.97 9.20 12.31
N LEU A 308 -4.66 9.20 12.13
CA LEU A 308 -3.77 8.15 12.60
C LEU A 308 -2.68 8.77 13.49
N ASN A 309 -2.26 8.04 14.50
CA ASN A 309 -1.03 8.31 15.25
C ASN A 309 -0.19 7.03 15.36
N PHE A 310 1.11 7.17 15.63
CA PHE A 310 1.97 6.09 16.07
C PHE A 310 2.33 6.30 17.54
N ALA A 311 1.89 5.40 18.40
CA ALA A 311 2.09 5.50 19.85
C ALA A 311 2.49 4.14 20.43
N PRO A 312 3.11 4.11 21.63
CA PRO A 312 3.46 2.85 22.29
C PRO A 312 2.26 1.91 22.39
N SER A 313 2.47 0.62 22.18
CA SER A 313 1.45 -0.38 22.52
C SER A 313 1.15 -0.30 24.01
N HIS A 314 -0.13 -0.20 24.37
CA HIS A 314 -0.61 -0.35 25.74
C HIS A 314 -0.70 -1.82 26.15
#